data_AF-A0A6A3DNX2-F1
#
_entry.id   AF-A0A6A3DNX2-F1
#
_cell.length_a   1.000
_cell.length_b   1.000
_cell.length_c   1.000
_cell.angle_alpha   90.00
_cell.angle_beta   90.00
_cell.angle_gamma   90.00
#
_symmetry.space_group_name_H-M   'P 1'
#
loop_
_entity.id
_entity.type
_entity.pdbx_description
1 polymer ?
#
loop_
_entity_poly.entity_id
_entity_poly.type
_entity_poly.pdbx_seq_one_letter_code
_entity_poly.pdbx_strand_id
1 'polypeptide(L)'
;MVDFLSELADVSGSSLPDFIRLVRGQTDEDPRPNKDLYELPTAPAAHLQDISDRWNAVVRDGVVPEWLPDRPHRQAHRPRNHGTIDDHLPQVWRHIRKGQKEGRYLIVRASLMDQ
;
A
#
# COMPACT_ATOMS: atom_id res chain seq x y z
N MET A 1 16.48 10.77 6.49
CA MET A 1 15.77 9.47 6.47
C MET A 1 14.28 9.81 6.48
N VAL A 2 13.35 8.91 6.13
CA VAL A 2 11.92 9.28 5.93
C VAL A 2 11.13 9.01 7.20
N ASP A 3 11.50 9.73 8.25
CA ASP A 3 11.11 9.34 9.61
C ASP A 3 9.87 10.06 10.10
N PHE A 4 9.54 11.21 9.51
CA PHE A 4 8.46 12.07 9.98
C PHE A 4 7.12 11.33 10.19
N LEU A 5 6.68 10.52 9.22
CA LEU A 5 5.41 9.79 9.38
C LEU A 5 5.53 8.62 10.38
N SER A 6 6.72 8.06 10.57
CA SER A 6 6.95 7.07 11.63
C SER A 6 6.88 7.73 13.00
N GLU A 7 7.58 8.85 13.17
CA GLU A 7 7.59 9.63 14.41
C GLU A 7 6.19 10.15 14.74
N LEU A 8 5.45 10.60 13.74
CA LEU A 8 4.06 11.04 13.92
C LEU A 8 3.17 9.89 14.39
N ALA A 9 3.32 8.68 13.82
CA ALA A 9 2.57 7.50 14.24
C ALA A 9 2.90 7.10 15.68
N ASP A 10 4.18 7.12 16.05
CA ASP A 10 4.61 6.83 17.42
C ASP A 10 4.04 7.85 18.42
N VAL A 11 4.10 9.15 18.08
CA VAL A 11 3.61 10.23 18.95
C VAL A 11 2.09 10.26 19.02
N SER A 12 1.39 9.87 17.96
CA SER A 12 -0.08 9.81 17.96
C SER A 12 -0.63 8.65 18.79
N GLY A 13 0.20 7.67 19.15
CA GLY A 13 -0.20 6.47 19.89
C GLY A 13 -1.31 5.67 19.18
N SER A 14 -1.47 5.86 17.87
CA SER A 14 -2.51 5.22 17.09
C SER A 14 -2.04 3.83 16.65
N SER A 15 -2.98 2.88 16.54
CA SER A 15 -2.68 1.61 15.88
C SER A 15 -2.24 1.88 14.44
N LEU A 16 -1.38 1.02 13.88
CA LEU A 16 -0.96 1.15 12.48
C LEU A 16 -2.14 1.22 11.51
N PRO A 17 -3.21 0.40 11.64
CA PRO A 17 -4.42 0.55 10.82
C PRO A 17 -5.06 1.93 10.91
N ASP A 18 -5.22 2.49 12.11
CA ASP A 18 -5.87 3.80 12.28
C ASP A 18 -5.01 4.94 11.76
N PHE A 19 -3.69 4.84 11.94
CA PHE A 19 -2.75 5.78 11.35
C PHE A 19 -2.79 5.76 9.82
N ILE A 20 -2.89 4.57 9.21
CA ILE A 20 -3.04 4.43 7.75
C ILE A 20 -4.35 5.08 7.29
N ARG A 21 -5.47 4.86 8.01
CA ARG A 21 -6.77 5.51 7.71
C ARG A 21 -6.63 7.02 7.71
N LEU A 22 -5.99 7.58 8.74
CA LEU A 22 -5.74 9.01 8.88
C LEU A 22 -4.92 9.56 7.71
N VAL A 23 -3.79 8.94 7.39
CA VAL A 23 -2.90 9.37 6.28
C VAL A 23 -3.60 9.28 4.91
N ARG A 24 -4.51 8.32 4.74
CA ARG A 24 -5.29 8.14 3.51
C ARG A 24 -6.55 9.02 3.45
N GLY A 25 -6.85 9.78 4.50
CA GLY A 25 -8.06 10.60 4.59
C GLY A 25 -9.34 9.76 4.60
N GLN A 26 -9.31 8.56 5.19
CA GLN A 26 -10.52 7.77 5.42
C GLN A 26 -11.31 8.40 6.57
N THR A 27 -12.60 8.64 6.33
CA THR A 27 -13.54 9.19 7.31
C THR A 27 -14.77 8.31 7.36
N ASP A 28 -15.65 8.54 8.33
CA ASP A 28 -16.93 7.84 8.40
C ASP A 28 -17.83 8.16 7.19
N GLU A 29 -17.69 9.36 6.60
CA GLU A 29 -18.42 9.78 5.40
C GLU A 29 -17.86 9.18 4.11
N ASP A 30 -16.54 9.04 4.03
CA ASP A 30 -15.85 8.36 2.93
C ASP A 30 -14.81 7.38 3.50
N PRO A 31 -15.19 6.10 3.72
CA PRO A 31 -14.29 5.10 4.27
C PRO A 31 -13.31 4.54 3.24
N ARG A 32 -13.41 4.92 1.96
CA ARG A 32 -12.65 4.27 0.87
C ARG A 32 -11.15 4.48 1.02
N PRO A 33 -10.31 3.45 0.88
CA PRO A 33 -8.86 3.58 1.07
C PRO A 33 -8.16 4.32 -0.07
N ASN A 34 -8.72 4.28 -1.28
CA ASN A 34 -8.22 5.02 -2.43
C ASN A 34 -9.27 6.03 -2.92
N LYS A 35 -9.00 7.32 -2.70
CA LYS A 35 -9.93 8.41 -3.01
C LYS A 35 -10.10 8.69 -4.50
N ASP A 36 -9.16 8.23 -5.31
CA ASP A 36 -9.18 8.42 -6.76
C ASP A 36 -10.02 7.36 -7.48
N LEU A 37 -10.44 6.29 -6.79
CA LEU A 37 -11.32 5.28 -7.35
C LEU A 37 -12.79 5.64 -7.17
N TYR A 38 -13.67 5.10 -8.01
CA TYR A 38 -15.11 5.30 -7.95
C TYR A 38 -15.83 4.00 -8.28
N GLU A 39 -16.99 3.79 -7.67
CA GLU A 39 -17.81 2.61 -7.94
C GLU A 39 -18.41 2.68 -9.35
N LEU A 40 -18.46 1.53 -10.01
CA LEU A 40 -19.17 1.35 -11.25
C LEU A 40 -20.64 1.05 -10.94
N PRO A 41 -21.58 1.55 -11.76
CA PRO A 41 -22.98 1.14 -11.64
C PRO A 41 -23.15 -0.35 -11.92
N THR A 42 -24.23 -0.92 -11.39
CA THR A 42 -24.63 -2.31 -11.64
C THR A 42 -24.71 -2.56 -13.14
N ALA A 43 -23.99 -3.58 -13.61
CA ALA A 43 -23.93 -3.88 -15.03
C ALA A 43 -25.24 -4.55 -15.50
N PRO A 44 -25.81 -4.15 -16.64
CA PRO A 44 -27.05 -4.75 -17.14
C PRO A 44 -26.85 -6.19 -17.67
N ALA A 45 -25.61 -6.58 -17.97
CA ALA A 45 -25.29 -7.91 -18.47
C ALA A 45 -24.68 -8.77 -17.36
N ALA A 46 -25.24 -9.96 -17.14
CA ALA A 46 -24.84 -10.86 -16.05
C ALA A 46 -23.35 -11.21 -16.04
N HIS A 47 -22.71 -11.31 -17.21
CA HIS A 47 -21.27 -11.63 -17.32
C HIS A 47 -20.34 -10.48 -16.89
N LEU A 48 -20.85 -9.24 -16.82
CA LEU A 48 -20.11 -8.08 -16.34
C LEU A 48 -20.38 -7.79 -14.86
N GLN A 49 -21.42 -8.41 -14.29
CA GLN A 49 -21.80 -8.19 -12.90
C GLN A 49 -20.66 -8.58 -11.95
N ASP A 50 -20.05 -9.74 -12.15
CA ASP A 50 -18.90 -10.19 -11.34
C ASP A 50 -17.72 -9.21 -11.39
N ILE A 51 -17.43 -8.64 -12.57
CA ILE A 51 -16.34 -7.69 -12.74
C ILE A 51 -16.66 -6.38 -12.01
N SER A 52 -17.88 -5.85 -12.17
CA SER A 52 -18.33 -4.64 -11.46
C SER A 52 -18.34 -4.84 -9.95
N ASP A 53 -18.79 -5.99 -9.46
CA ASP A 53 -18.84 -6.30 -8.04
C ASP A 53 -17.44 -6.38 -7.44
N ARG A 54 -16.51 -7.06 -8.13
CA ARG A 54 -15.10 -7.13 -7.73
C ARG A 54 -14.43 -5.76 -7.75
N TRP A 55 -14.71 -4.93 -8.76
CA TRP A 55 -14.21 -3.56 -8.81
C TRP A 55 -14.74 -2.74 -7.63
N ASN A 56 -16.05 -2.77 -7.37
CA ASN A 56 -16.67 -2.03 -6.27
C ASN A 56 -16.20 -2.53 -4.90
N ALA A 57 -15.87 -3.82 -4.76
CA ALA A 57 -15.18 -4.33 -3.56
C ALA A 57 -13.79 -3.70 -3.41
N VAL A 58 -12.99 -3.62 -4.48
CA VAL A 58 -11.67 -2.94 -4.45
C VAL A 58 -11.80 -1.46 -4.10
N VAL A 59 -12.84 -0.77 -4.60
CA VAL A 59 -13.07 0.64 -4.27
C VAL A 59 -13.41 0.83 -2.79
N ARG A 60 -14.27 -0.02 -2.23
CA ARG A 60 -14.72 0.07 -0.84
C ARG A 60 -13.66 -0.37 0.16
N ASP A 61 -13.07 -1.54 -0.08
CA ASP A 61 -12.26 -2.26 0.90
C ASP A 61 -10.76 -2.22 0.56
N GLY A 62 -10.41 -1.77 -0.64
CA GLY A 62 -9.06 -1.86 -1.17
C GLY A 62 -8.76 -3.22 -1.79
N VAL A 63 -7.53 -3.39 -2.29
CA VAL A 63 -7.09 -4.67 -2.84
C VAL A 63 -6.84 -5.64 -1.70
N VAL A 64 -7.60 -6.73 -1.66
CA VAL A 64 -7.39 -7.87 -0.75
C VAL A 64 -6.66 -8.97 -1.54
N PRO A 65 -5.33 -9.09 -1.42
CA PRO A 65 -4.59 -10.11 -2.16
C PRO A 65 -4.83 -11.50 -1.57
N GLU A 66 -4.91 -12.49 -2.44
CA GLU A 66 -4.79 -13.88 -2.05
C GLU A 66 -3.30 -14.24 -1.97
N TRP A 67 -2.86 -14.63 -0.78
CA TRP A 67 -1.48 -15.08 -0.59
C TRP A 67 -1.34 -16.53 -1.05
N LEU A 68 -0.29 -16.83 -1.80
CA LEU A 68 0.11 -18.21 -2.05
C LEU A 68 0.44 -18.89 -0.72
N PRO A 69 0.08 -20.17 -0.54
CA PRO A 69 0.29 -20.87 0.72
C PRO A 69 1.78 -20.97 1.07
N ASP A 70 2.62 -21.08 0.05
CA ASP A 70 4.06 -21.26 0.20
C ASP A 70 4.81 -19.99 -0.19
N ARG A 71 5.71 -19.57 0.70
CA ARG A 71 6.67 -18.51 0.38
C ARG A 71 7.63 -19.03 -0.71
N PRO A 72 7.91 -18.23 -1.76
CA PRO A 72 8.94 -18.59 -2.74
C PRO A 72 10.27 -18.89 -2.05
N HIS A 73 11.00 -19.88 -2.56
CA HIS A 73 12.33 -20.21 -2.04
C HIS A 73 13.25 -18.99 -2.08
N ARG A 74 14.05 -18.82 -1.02
CA ARG A 74 15.03 -17.74 -0.96
C ARG A 74 16.00 -17.87 -2.13
N GLN A 75 16.05 -16.83 -2.96
CA GLN A 75 17.04 -16.75 -4.03
C GLN A 75 18.44 -16.61 -3.42
N ALA A 76 19.25 -17.68 -3.53
CA ALA A 76 20.63 -17.68 -3.05
C ALA A 76 21.57 -16.92 -4.00
N HIS A 77 21.30 -16.97 -5.30
CA HIS A 77 22.17 -16.39 -6.33
C HIS A 77 21.43 -15.37 -7.15
N ARG A 78 22.07 -14.23 -7.30
CA ARG A 78 21.63 -13.14 -8.14
C ARG A 78 21.73 -13.51 -9.63
N PRO A 79 20.75 -13.17 -10.48
CA PRO A 79 20.88 -13.33 -11.93
C PRO A 79 22.01 -12.44 -12.48
N ARG A 80 22.79 -12.94 -13.46
CA ARG A 80 23.95 -12.22 -14.02
C ARG A 80 23.59 -10.89 -14.69
N ASN A 81 22.35 -10.72 -15.13
CA ASN A 81 21.83 -9.52 -15.78
C ASN A 81 21.33 -8.44 -14.81
N HIS A 82 21.47 -8.62 -13.50
CA HIS A 82 21.14 -7.59 -12.51
C HIS A 82 22.46 -6.93 -12.03
N GLY A 83 22.58 -5.59 -12.06
CA GLY A 83 23.73 -4.80 -11.58
C GLY A 83 23.55 -4.27 -10.15
N THR A 84 24.59 -4.28 -9.29
CA THR A 84 24.47 -4.21 -7.80
C THR A 84 23.64 -3.02 -7.33
N ILE A 85 22.95 -3.17 -6.19
CA ILE A 85 22.19 -2.05 -5.63
C ILE A 85 23.11 -0.96 -5.08
N ASP A 86 24.36 -1.30 -4.77
CA ASP A 86 25.32 -0.43 -4.10
C ASP A 86 25.54 0.88 -4.86
N ASP A 87 25.67 0.82 -6.19
CA ASP A 87 25.85 2.00 -7.05
C ASP A 87 24.55 2.79 -7.28
N HIS A 88 23.40 2.23 -6.89
CA HIS A 88 22.07 2.79 -7.13
C HIS A 88 21.31 3.15 -5.84
N LEU A 89 21.91 2.89 -4.67
CA LEU A 89 21.28 3.09 -3.39
C LEU A 89 20.82 4.55 -3.17
N PRO A 90 21.58 5.60 -3.54
CA PRO A 90 21.11 6.98 -3.44
C PRO A 90 19.83 7.25 -4.28
N GLN A 91 19.76 6.70 -5.49
CA GLN A 91 18.61 6.86 -6.40
C GLN A 91 17.40 6.12 -5.85
N VAL A 92 17.59 4.91 -5.31
CA VAL A 92 16.54 4.14 -4.62
C VAL A 92 15.98 4.96 -3.46
N TRP A 93 16.82 5.47 -2.56
CA TRP A 93 16.37 6.31 -1.44
C TRP A 93 15.64 7.57 -1.88
N ARG A 94 16.12 8.21 -2.95
CA ARG A 94 15.46 9.40 -3.52
C ARG A 94 14.07 9.06 -4.06
N HIS A 95 13.91 7.94 -4.76
CA HIS A 95 12.61 7.51 -5.28
C HIS A 95 11.64 7.15 -4.16
N ILE A 96 12.13 6.43 -3.15
CA ILE A 96 11.42 6.08 -1.92
C ILE A 96 10.89 7.34 -1.22
N ARG A 97 11.77 8.32 -0.95
CA ARG A 97 11.39 9.63 -0.39
C ARG A 97 10.33 10.35 -1.22
N LYS A 98 10.55 10.40 -2.54
CA LYS A 98 9.63 11.05 -3.46
C LYS A 98 8.25 10.38 -3.43
N GLY A 99 8.19 9.06 -3.45
CA GLY A 99 6.92 8.33 -3.43
C GLY A 99 6.14 8.50 -2.13
N GLN A 100 6.82 8.55 -0.98
CA GLN A 100 6.15 8.87 0.28
C GLN A 100 5.65 10.32 0.33
N LYS A 101 6.46 11.29 -0.12
CA LYS A 101 6.04 12.70 -0.21
C LYS A 101 4.82 12.88 -1.13
N GLU A 102 4.74 12.10 -2.19
CA GLU A 102 3.62 12.11 -3.14
C GLU A 102 2.43 11.24 -2.69
N GLY A 103 2.47 10.64 -1.49
CA GLY A 103 1.38 9.81 -0.97
C GLY A 103 1.19 8.46 -1.67
N ARG A 104 2.15 8.03 -2.51
CA ARG A 104 2.05 6.77 -3.26
C ARG A 104 2.13 5.55 -2.35
N TYR A 105 2.99 5.60 -1.35
CA TYR A 105 3.13 4.57 -0.32
C TYR A 105 3.55 5.20 1.01
N LEU A 106 3.24 4.50 2.11
CA LEU A 106 3.64 4.87 3.45
C LEU A 106 4.84 4.02 3.87
N ILE A 107 5.89 4.65 4.37
CA ILE A 107 7.04 3.96 4.95
C ILE A 107 7.05 4.29 6.42
N VAL A 108 7.02 3.23 7.21
CA VAL A 108 6.97 3.25 8.66
C VAL A 108 8.06 2.35 9.22
N ARG A 109 8.48 2.60 10.46
CA ARG A 109 9.36 1.68 11.18
C ARG A 109 8.64 0.34 11.37
N ALA A 110 9.37 -0.76 11.24
CA ALA A 110 8.82 -2.11 11.39
C ALA A 110 8.19 -2.33 12.78
N SER A 111 8.69 -1.66 13.81
CA SER A 111 8.16 -1.72 15.18
C SER A 111 6.69 -1.28 15.30
N LEU A 112 6.16 -0.52 14.34
CA LEU A 112 4.74 -0.16 14.31
C LEU A 112 3.82 -1.33 13.95
N MET A 113 4.37 -2.46 13.47
CA MET A 113 3.61 -3.69 13.27
C MET A 113 3.41 -4.49 14.55
N ASP A 114 4.23 -4.23 15.58
CA ASP A 114 4.24 -4.98 16.84
C ASP A 114 3.41 -4.30 17.95
N GLN A 115 2.85 -3.12 17.66
CA GLN A 115 1.98 -2.34 18.55
C GLN A 115 0.51 -2.68 18.30
#